data_AF-A0A8J3EX25-F1
#
_entry.id   AF-A0A8J3EX25-F1
#
_cell.length_a   1.000
_cell.length_b   1.000
_cell.length_c   1.000
_cell.angle_alpha   90.00
_cell.angle_beta   90.00
_cell.angle_gamma   90.00
#
_symmetry.space_group_name_H-M   'P 1'
#
loop_
_entity.id
_entity.type
_entity.pdbx_description
1 polymer ?
#
loop_
_entity_poly.entity_id
_entity_poly.type
_entity_poly.pdbx_seq_one_letter_code
_entity_poly.pdbx_strand_id
1 'polypeptide(L)'
;MFENNDMEDILRYLAGFLVSLQLLLKSFGFEFFNNEQIDAVVNVASFLFILYFGAKHNYLGKKGQAQKALLQEAGLEKSKKTK
;
A
#
# COMPACT_ATOMS: atom_id res chain seq x y z
N MET A 1 18.94 -16.51 -10.71
CA MET A 1 17.56 -16.43 -11.21
C MET A 1 16.67 -15.58 -10.29
N PHE A 2 17.28 -14.70 -9.48
CA PHE A 2 16.63 -13.73 -8.61
C PHE A 2 17.43 -12.45 -8.79
N GLU A 3 16.99 -11.61 -9.72
CA GLU A 3 17.56 -10.28 -9.92
C GLU A 3 16.40 -9.28 -10.08
N ASN A 4 16.33 -8.36 -9.12
CA ASN A 4 15.60 -7.09 -9.11
C ASN A 4 14.08 -7.07 -8.88
N ASN A 5 13.45 -8.17 -8.44
CA ASN A 5 12.06 -8.17 -7.93
C ASN A 5 11.79 -9.23 -6.84
N ASP A 6 12.82 -9.61 -6.09
CA ASP A 6 12.83 -10.76 -5.19
C ASP A 6 11.63 -10.80 -4.23
N MET A 7 11.18 -9.64 -3.74
CA MET A 7 10.10 -9.58 -2.77
C MET A 7 8.71 -9.86 -3.37
N GLU A 8 8.45 -9.43 -4.61
CA GLU A 8 7.20 -9.73 -5.30
C GLU A 8 7.13 -11.22 -5.63
N ASP A 9 8.22 -11.79 -6.13
CA ASP A 9 8.30 -13.21 -6.44
C ASP A 9 8.19 -14.08 -5.18
N ILE A 10 8.86 -13.70 -4.08
CA ILE A 10 8.71 -14.37 -2.78
C ILE A 10 7.25 -14.32 -2.31
N LEU A 11 6.59 -13.16 -2.36
CA LEU A 11 5.18 -13.04 -1.98
C LEU A 11 4.29 -13.93 -2.87
N ARG A 12 4.58 -14.02 -4.16
CA ARG A 12 3.83 -14.85 -5.11
C ARG A 12 3.98 -16.34 -4.81
N TYR A 13 5.20 -16.80 -4.58
CA TYR A 13 5.47 -18.20 -4.21
C TYR A 13 4.88 -18.54 -2.85
N LEU A 14 4.99 -17.64 -1.86
CA LEU A 14 4.40 -17.83 -0.54
C LEU A 14 2.87 -17.91 -0.62
N ALA A 15 2.22 -17.02 -1.38
CA ALA A 15 0.78 -17.05 -1.58
C ALA A 15 0.33 -18.35 -2.25
N GLY A 16 1.01 -18.78 -3.31
CA GLY A 16 0.74 -20.05 -3.97
C GLY A 16 0.91 -21.26 -3.04
N PHE A 17 1.96 -21.27 -2.23
CA PHE A 17 2.20 -22.29 -1.22
C PHE A 17 1.08 -22.34 -0.17
N LEU A 18 0.69 -21.20 0.40
CA LEU A 18 -0.38 -21.12 1.42
C LEU A 18 -1.74 -21.56 0.87
N VAL A 19 -2.07 -21.21 -0.37
CA VAL A 19 -3.30 -21.67 -1.04
C VAL A 19 -3.26 -23.18 -1.24
N SER A 20 -2.13 -23.71 -1.70
CA SER A 20 -1.96 -25.15 -1.91
C SER A 20 -2.07 -25.93 -0.58
N LEU A 21 -1.50 -25.38 0.50
CA LEU A 21 -1.57 -25.94 1.85
C LEU A 21 -3.01 -25.92 2.40
N GLN A 22 -3.73 -24.81 2.22
CA GLN A 22 -5.16 -24.72 2.58
C GLN A 22 -5.98 -25.79 1.86
N LEU A 23 -5.78 -25.98 0.56
CA LEU A 23 -6.49 -27.00 -0.23
C LEU A 23 -6.17 -28.41 0.23
N LEU A 24 -4.89 -28.69 0.50
CA LEU A 24 -4.43 -29.98 1.03
C LEU A 24 -5.11 -30.26 2.37
N LEU A 25 -5.04 -29.35 3.34
CA LEU A 25 -5.58 -29.55 4.67
C LEU A 25 -7.11 -29.64 4.68
N LYS A 26 -7.78 -28.89 3.78
CA LYS A 26 -9.23 -28.98 3.60
C LYS A 26 -9.68 -30.37 3.13
N SER A 27 -8.86 -31.08 2.34
CA SER A 27 -9.16 -32.46 1.95
C SER A 27 -9.16 -33.44 3.14
N PHE A 28 -8.46 -33.10 4.22
CA PHE A 28 -8.44 -33.84 5.48
C PHE A 28 -9.48 -33.34 6.49
N GLY A 29 -10.35 -32.40 6.11
CA GLY A 29 -11.36 -31.81 7.00
C GLY A 29 -10.83 -30.72 7.94
N PHE A 30 -9.59 -30.26 7.75
CA PHE A 30 -9.01 -29.16 8.52
C PHE A 30 -9.11 -27.85 7.73
N GLU A 31 -9.71 -26.82 8.33
CA GLU A 31 -9.65 -25.46 7.80
C GLU A 31 -8.44 -24.74 8.42
N PHE A 32 -7.37 -24.58 7.64
CA PHE A 32 -6.14 -23.94 8.10
C PHE A 32 -6.32 -22.41 8.23
N PHE A 33 -7.05 -21.79 7.31
CA PHE A 33 -7.64 -20.46 7.44
C PHE A 33 -9.16 -20.57 7.53
N ASN A 34 -9.75 -19.95 8.55
CA ASN A 34 -11.19 -19.70 8.62
C ASN A 34 -11.54 -18.48 7.74
N ASN A 35 -12.74 -18.45 7.17
CA ASN A 35 -13.24 -17.35 6.36
C ASN A 35 -13.14 -15.98 7.07
N GLU A 36 -13.42 -15.92 8.37
CA GLU A 36 -13.26 -14.68 9.15
C GLU A 36 -11.82 -14.15 9.18
N GLN A 37 -10.83 -15.04 9.20
CA GLN A 37 -9.42 -14.65 9.18
C GLN A 37 -9.01 -14.14 7.80
N ILE A 38 -9.52 -14.77 6.74
CA ILE A 38 -9.30 -14.32 5.35
C ILE A 38 -9.90 -12.92 5.17
N ASP A 39 -11.15 -12.72 5.61
CA ASP A 39 -11.84 -11.44 5.52
C ASP A 39 -11.09 -10.34 6.29
N ALA A 40 -10.58 -10.64 7.49
CA ALA A 40 -9.77 -9.71 8.28
C ALA A 40 -8.50 -9.28 7.53
N VAL A 41 -7.76 -10.23 6.94
CA VAL A 41 -6.54 -9.94 6.17
C VAL A 41 -6.86 -9.07 4.94
N VAL A 42 -7.91 -9.42 4.19
CA VAL A 42 -8.33 -8.66 3.01
C VAL A 42 -8.74 -7.24 3.39
N ASN A 43 -9.48 -7.06 4.48
CA ASN A 43 -9.89 -5.75 4.96
C ASN A 43 -8.71 -4.87 5.36
N VAL A 44 -7.75 -5.41 6.13
CA VAL A 44 -6.54 -4.67 6.53
C VAL A 44 -5.69 -4.30 5.31
N ALA A 45 -5.47 -5.25 4.39
CA ALA A 45 -4.69 -4.99 3.18
C ALA A 45 -5.37 -3.93 2.30
N SER A 46 -6.69 -4.00 2.13
CA SER A 46 -7.47 -3.02 1.38
C SER A 46 -7.42 -1.64 2.02
N PHE A 47 -7.56 -1.56 3.34
CA PHE A 47 -7.46 -0.31 4.09
C PHE A 47 -6.08 0.34 3.91
N LEU A 48 -4.99 -0.42 4.06
CA LEU A 48 -3.63 0.07 3.85
C LEU A 48 -3.40 0.52 2.41
N PHE A 49 -3.93 -0.21 1.44
CA PHE A 49 -3.86 0.17 0.02
C PHE A 49 -4.56 1.51 -0.24
N ILE A 50 -5.77 1.71 0.31
CA ILE A 50 -6.52 2.96 0.21
C ILE A 50 -5.75 4.11 0.87
N LEU A 51 -5.17 3.90 2.06
CA LEU A 51 -4.34 4.90 2.74
C LEU A 51 -3.11 5.29 1.90
N TYR A 52 -2.40 4.30 1.36
CA TYR A 52 -1.25 4.54 0.50
C TYR A 52 -1.61 5.35 -0.73
N PHE A 53 -2.69 4.96 -1.42
CA PHE A 53 -3.16 5.68 -2.60
C PHE A 53 -3.61 7.09 -2.25
N GLY A 54 -4.38 7.26 -1.17
CA GLY A 54 -4.81 8.56 -0.67
C GLY A 54 -3.63 9.47 -0.34
N ALA A 55 -2.60 8.95 0.33
CA ALA A 55 -1.38 9.69 0.67
C ALA A 55 -0.57 10.07 -0.58
N LYS A 56 -0.30 9.12 -1.48
CA LYS A 56 0.53 9.32 -2.68
C LYS A 56 -0.15 10.22 -3.73
N HIS A 57 -1.47 10.12 -3.84
CA HIS A 57 -2.27 10.86 -4.81
C HIS A 57 -3.01 12.05 -4.19
N ASN A 58 -2.64 12.46 -2.96
CA ASN A 58 -3.26 13.61 -2.31
C ASN A 58 -3.06 14.89 -3.16
N TYR A 59 -4.14 15.28 -3.83
CA TYR A 59 -4.20 16.37 -4.79
C TYR A 59 -3.95 17.74 -4.14
N LEU A 60 -4.34 17.90 -2.87
CA LEU A 60 -4.19 19.15 -2.13
C LEU A 60 -2.73 19.46 -1.82
N GLY A 61 -1.93 18.42 -1.51
CA GLY A 61 -0.48 18.56 -1.30
C GLY A 61 0.26 18.99 -2.56
N LYS A 62 -0.04 18.35 -3.70
CA LYS A 62 0.61 18.64 -4.98
C LYS A 62 0.31 20.04 -5.50
N LYS A 63 -0.96 20.49 -5.40
CA LYS A 63 -1.33 21.86 -5.78
C LYS A 63 -0.72 22.92 -4.86
N GLY A 64 -0.71 22.68 -3.55
CA GLY A 64 -0.07 23.60 -2.60
C GLY A 64 1.44 23.70 -2.82
N GLN A 65 2.12 22.59 -3.14
CA GLN A 65 3.54 22.58 -3.49
C GLN A 65 3.80 23.29 -4.82
N ALA A 66 3.01 23.02 -5.87
CA ALA A 66 3.13 23.69 -7.15
C ALA A 66 2.88 25.20 -7.04
N GLN A 67 1.89 25.61 -6.25
CA GLN A 67 1.60 27.02 -6.00
C GLN A 67 2.74 27.71 -5.23
N LYS A 68 3.35 27.02 -4.24
CA LYS A 68 4.55 27.53 -3.56
C LYS A 68 5.74 27.69 -4.49
N ALA A 69 5.98 26.72 -5.38
CA ALA A 69 7.05 26.80 -6.38
C ALA A 69 6.85 28.00 -7.32
N LEU A 70 5.63 28.18 -7.84
CA LEU A 70 5.29 29.34 -8.68
C LEU A 70 5.44 30.68 -7.94
N LEU A 71 5.08 30.74 -6.66
CA LEU A 71 5.25 31.94 -5.82
C LEU A 71 6.74 32.24 -5.55
N GLN A 72 7.59 31.21 -5.40
CA GLN A 72 9.04 31.37 -5.27
C GLN A 72 9.69 31.83 -6.58
N GLU A 73 9.33 31.24 -7.71
CA GLU A 73 9.82 31.67 -9.04
C GLU A 73 9.45 33.12 -9.36
N ALA A 74 8.25 33.55 -8.94
CA ALA A 74 7.80 34.93 -9.11
C ALA A 74 8.39 35.92 -8.08
N GLY A 75 9.20 35.46 -7.12
CA GLY A 75 9.76 36.29 -6.05
C GLY A 75 8.70 36.83 -5.07
N LEU A 76 7.51 36.23 -5.03
CA LEU A 76 6.36 36.63 -4.21
C LEU A 76 6.22 35.78 -2.94
N GLU A 77 7.28 35.11 -2.54
CA GLU A 77 7.26 34.30 -1.32
C GLU A 77 6.92 35.18 -0.12
N LYS A 78 5.90 34.80 0.66
CA LYS A 78 5.53 35.52 1.87
C LYS A 78 6.70 35.47 2.86
N SER A 79 7.46 36.55 2.96
CA SER A 79 8.37 36.79 4.07
C SER A 79 7.56 36.65 5.37
N LYS A 80 7.96 35.73 6.24
CA LYS A 80 7.48 35.68 7.62
C LYS A 80 7.77 37.06 8.23
N LYS A 81 6.75 37.90 8.36
CA LYS A 81 6.82 38.99 9.33
C LYS A 81 6.85 38.33 10.70
N THR A 82 8.06 38.13 11.22
CA THR A 82 8.31 37.86 12.62
C THR A 82 7.64 39.01 13.39
N LYS A 83 6.57 38.68 14.11
CA LYS A 83 5.97 39.57 15.09
C LYS A 83 6.65 39.34 16.43
#